data_AF-A0A1V5QW22-F1
#
_entry.id   AF-A0A1V5QW22-F1
#
_cell.length_a   1.000
_cell.length_b   1.000
_cell.length_c   1.000
_cell.angle_alpha   90.00
_cell.angle_beta   90.00
_cell.angle_gamma   90.00
#
_symmetry.space_group_name_H-M   'P 1'
#
loop_
_entity.id
_entity.type
_entity.pdbx_description
1 polymer ?
#
loop_
_entity_poly.entity_id
_entity_poly.type
_entity_poly.pdbx_seq_one_letter_code
_entity_poly.pdbx_strand_id
1 'polypeptide(L)'
;MLAILLKGKAGEAYNLGNDQEELSMRQVAETLKEVAGHPQPIAFRTSPDPHYLSDNPQRRCPDLSRLKALGYAPEVMIAEGLARTLASYREA
;
A
#
# COMPACT_ATOMS: atom_id res chain seq x y z
N MET A 1 -1.03 15.82 -2.80
CA MET A 1 -0.15 16.69 -3.62
C MET A 1 -0.30 18.17 -3.30
N LEU A 2 -1.53 18.73 -3.20
CA LEU A 2 -1.73 20.15 -2.85
C LEU A 2 -1.09 20.58 -1.51
N ALA A 3 -1.11 19.72 -0.48
CA ALA A 3 -0.50 20.06 0.81
C ALA A 3 1.00 20.37 0.72
N ILE A 4 1.76 19.59 -0.07
CA ILE A 4 3.20 19.83 -0.30
C ILE A 4 3.38 21.12 -1.12
N LEU A 5 2.56 21.32 -2.16
CA LEU A 5 2.63 22.52 -3.00
C LEU A 5 2.39 23.81 -2.20
N LEU A 6 1.46 23.80 -1.25
CA LEU A 6 1.03 24.99 -0.52
C LEU A 6 1.81 25.22 0.79
N LYS A 7 2.28 24.14 1.44
CA LYS A 7 2.86 24.20 2.79
C LYS A 7 4.25 23.57 2.91
N GLY A 8 4.70 22.88 1.87
CA GLY A 8 6.01 22.23 1.85
C GLY A 8 7.16 23.24 1.68
N LYS A 9 8.38 22.76 1.88
CA LYS A 9 9.62 23.53 1.75
C LYS A 9 10.29 23.22 0.42
N ALA A 10 10.70 24.27 -0.29
CA ALA A 10 11.38 24.16 -1.58
C ALA A 10 12.67 23.34 -1.46
N GLY A 11 12.89 22.43 -2.40
CA GLY A 11 14.07 21.56 -2.43
C GLY A 11 14.03 20.38 -1.46
N GLU A 12 12.94 20.16 -0.71
CA GLU A 12 12.80 19.01 0.18
C GLU A 12 12.00 17.86 -0.44
N ALA A 13 12.44 16.64 -0.15
CA ALA A 13 11.70 15.43 -0.44
C ALA A 13 10.73 15.09 0.70
N TYR A 14 9.57 14.56 0.33
CA TYR A 14 8.52 14.11 1.22
C TYR A 14 8.12 12.68 0.84
N ASN A 15 8.24 11.75 1.78
CA ASN A 15 7.69 10.41 1.59
C ASN A 15 6.17 10.47 1.70
N LEU A 16 5.48 9.74 0.83
CA LEU A 16 4.03 9.55 0.85
C LEU A 16 3.75 8.05 0.90
N GLY A 17 2.82 7.65 1.76
CA GLY A 17 2.42 6.27 1.93
C GLY A 17 1.56 6.11 3.17
N ASN A 18 1.54 4.89 3.70
CA ASN A 18 0.90 4.57 4.96
C ASN A 18 1.97 3.96 5.89
N ASP A 19 2.24 4.63 7.02
CA ASP A 19 3.17 4.18 8.05
C ASP A 19 2.47 3.61 9.30
N GLN A 20 1.15 3.45 9.24
CA GLN A 20 0.33 2.83 10.28
C GLN A 20 0.10 1.34 10.03
N GLU A 21 0.12 0.90 8.77
CA GLU A 21 -0.17 -0.47 8.36
C GLU A 21 0.95 -1.03 7.47
N GLU A 22 1.80 -1.88 8.05
CA GLU A 22 2.80 -2.66 7.31
C GLU A 22 2.35 -4.12 7.24
N LEU A 23 2.14 -4.62 6.02
CA LEU A 23 1.63 -5.98 5.78
C LEU A 23 2.56 -6.78 4.88
N SER A 24 2.62 -8.08 5.12
CA SER A 24 3.18 -9.04 4.18
C SER A 24 2.23 -9.30 3.01
N MET A 25 2.76 -9.81 1.89
CA MET A 25 1.93 -10.22 0.76
C MET A 25 0.92 -11.32 1.11
N ARG A 26 1.22 -12.15 2.12
CA ARG A 26 0.28 -13.15 2.65
C ARG A 26 -0.95 -12.47 3.27
N GLN A 27 -0.72 -11.50 4.14
CA GLN A 27 -1.80 -10.75 4.80
C GLN A 27 -2.64 -10.00 3.77
N VAL A 28 -2.02 -9.39 2.76
CA VAL A 28 -2.77 -8.74 1.66
C VAL A 28 -3.70 -9.73 0.94
N ALA A 29 -3.21 -10.94 0.64
CA ALA A 29 -4.02 -11.98 0.00
C ALA A 29 -5.15 -12.49 0.91
N GLU A 30 -4.90 -12.64 2.21
CA GLU A 30 -5.90 -13.00 3.22
C GLU A 30 -6.99 -11.93 3.36
N THR A 31 -6.62 -10.65 3.49
CA THR A 31 -7.56 -9.53 3.56
C THR A 31 -8.39 -9.42 2.29
N LEU A 32 -7.80 -9.60 1.11
CA LEU A 32 -8.55 -9.58 -0.15
C LEU A 32 -9.57 -10.73 -0.21
N LYS A 33 -9.20 -11.92 0.28
CA LYS A 33 -10.09 -13.08 0.34
C LYS A 33 -11.32 -12.78 1.21
N GLU A 34 -11.12 -12.17 2.37
CA GLU A 34 -12.19 -11.73 3.28
C GLU A 34 -13.09 -10.69 2.61
N VAL A 35 -12.50 -9.64 2.05
CA VAL A 35 -13.21 -8.54 1.36
C VAL A 35 -14.01 -9.04 0.15
N ALA A 36 -13.46 -9.99 -0.63
CA ALA A 36 -14.12 -10.53 -1.80
C ALA A 36 -15.28 -11.49 -1.46
N GLY A 37 -15.33 -11.98 -0.21
CA GLY A 37 -16.27 -13.04 0.19
C GLY A 37 -16.07 -14.36 -0.55
N HIS A 38 -14.88 -14.58 -1.15
CA HIS A 38 -14.62 -15.74 -2.00
C HIS A 38 -13.77 -16.79 -1.26
N PRO A 39 -14.19 -18.05 -1.17
CA PRO A 39 -13.47 -19.06 -0.37
C PRO A 39 -12.21 -19.64 -1.05
N GLN A 40 -11.72 -19.06 -2.15
CA GLN A 40 -10.64 -19.67 -2.93
C GLN A 40 -9.35 -19.83 -2.10
N PRO A 41 -8.61 -20.93 -2.26
CA PRO A 41 -7.36 -21.14 -1.53
C PRO A 41 -6.27 -20.18 -2.03
N ILE A 42 -5.44 -19.70 -1.10
CA ILE A 42 -4.23 -18.93 -1.43
C ILE A 42 -3.13 -19.92 -1.80
N ALA A 43 -2.55 -19.76 -2.99
CA ALA A 43 -1.46 -20.61 -3.47
C ALA A 43 -0.12 -19.85 -3.40
N PHE A 44 0.89 -20.47 -2.80
CA PHE A 44 2.26 -19.95 -2.78
C PHE A 44 3.04 -20.54 -3.95
N ARG A 45 3.70 -19.69 -4.73
CA ARG A 45 4.50 -20.11 -5.90
C ARG A 45 5.80 -19.33 -5.94
N THR A 46 6.85 -20.00 -6.41
CA THR A 46 8.12 -19.37 -6.75
C THR A 46 8.03 -18.87 -8.19
N SER A 47 8.51 -17.65 -8.46
CA SER A 47 8.60 -17.14 -9.82
C SER A 47 9.61 -17.97 -10.63
N PRO A 48 9.32 -18.31 -11.90
CA PRO A 48 10.31 -18.94 -12.77
C PRO A 48 11.39 -17.96 -13.25
N ASP A 49 11.16 -16.65 -13.11
CA ASP A 49 12.13 -15.61 -13.43
C ASP A 49 13.22 -15.55 -12.33
N PRO A 50 14.50 -15.85 -12.67
CA PRO A 50 15.60 -15.86 -11.70
C PRO A 50 15.93 -14.47 -11.13
N HIS A 51 15.49 -13.39 -11.78
CA HIS A 51 15.69 -12.01 -11.33
C HIS A 51 14.49 -11.45 -10.56
N TYR A 52 13.44 -12.25 -10.35
CA TYR A 52 12.28 -11.81 -9.61
C TYR A 52 12.65 -11.46 -8.17
N LEU A 53 12.47 -10.18 -7.82
CA LEU A 53 12.77 -9.60 -6.49
C LEU A 53 14.24 -9.57 -6.08
N SER A 54 15.21 -9.82 -6.98
CA SER A 54 16.65 -9.84 -6.65
C SER A 54 17.13 -8.60 -5.91
N ASP A 55 16.64 -7.43 -6.32
CA ASP A 55 17.03 -6.12 -5.76
C ASP A 55 15.92 -5.45 -4.95
N ASN A 56 14.88 -6.21 -4.58
CA ASN A 56 13.77 -5.67 -3.82
C ASN A 56 14.06 -5.64 -2.32
N PRO A 57 13.79 -4.52 -1.63
CA PRO A 57 13.86 -4.49 -0.18
C PRO A 57 12.83 -5.44 0.42
N GLN A 58 13.22 -6.13 1.50
CA GLN A 58 12.36 -7.07 2.22
C GLN A 58 11.22 -6.38 2.98
N ARG A 59 11.35 -5.09 3.26
CA ARG A 59 10.39 -4.28 4.01
C ARG A 59 10.25 -2.88 3.41
N ARG A 60 9.05 -2.33 3.47
CA ARG A 60 8.74 -0.95 3.06
C ARG A 60 7.78 -0.33 4.07
N CYS A 61 8.29 0.58 4.89
CA CYS A 61 7.50 1.40 5.80
C CYS A 61 8.13 2.80 5.79
N PRO A 62 7.61 3.74 4.98
CA PRO A 62 8.22 5.05 4.82
C PRO A 62 8.05 5.91 6.07
N ASP A 63 9.09 6.64 6.47
CA ASP A 63 8.95 7.68 7.49
C ASP A 63 8.17 8.88 6.93
N LEU A 64 6.97 9.12 7.45
CA LEU A 64 6.08 10.20 7.03
C LEU A 64 6.19 11.45 7.90
N SER A 65 7.16 11.54 8.82
CA SER A 65 7.32 12.65 9.78
C SER A 65 7.20 14.04 9.13
N ARG A 66 7.87 14.24 7.99
CA ARG A 66 7.81 15.52 7.25
C ARG A 66 6.42 15.81 6.66
N LEU A 67 5.73 14.79 6.17
CA LEU A 67 4.42 14.94 5.57
C LEU A 67 3.34 15.12 6.65
N LYS A 68 3.46 14.40 7.77
CA LYS A 68 2.62 14.54 8.97
C LYS A 68 2.71 15.94 9.58
N ALA A 69 3.89 16.55 9.57
CA ALA A 69 4.07 17.95 9.98
C ALA A 69 3.26 18.95 9.13
N LEU A 70 2.87 18.58 7.90
CA LEU A 70 1.98 19.38 7.04
C LEU A 70 0.48 19.10 7.29
N GLY A 71 0.16 18.22 8.25
CA GLY A 71 -1.20 17.80 8.61
C GLY A 71 -1.71 16.58 7.85
N TYR A 72 -0.85 15.83 7.17
CA TYR A 72 -1.26 14.58 6.51
C TYR A 72 -1.42 13.45 7.51
N ALA A 73 -2.47 12.65 7.33
CA ALA A 73 -2.62 11.34 7.94
C ALA A 73 -3.16 10.35 6.90
N PRO A 74 -2.71 9.08 6.88
CA PRO A 74 -3.35 8.05 6.08
C PRO A 74 -4.81 7.85 6.52
N GLU A 75 -5.75 7.93 5.59
CA GLU A 75 -7.19 7.81 5.88
C GLU A 75 -7.79 6.48 5.41
N VAL A 76 -7.22 5.88 4.36
CA VAL A 76 -7.69 4.62 3.77
C VAL A 76 -6.71 3.51 4.14
N MET A 77 -7.19 2.56 4.94
CA MET A 77 -6.44 1.35 5.31
C MET A 77 -6.59 0.25 4.24
N ILE A 78 -5.79 -0.83 4.34
CA ILE A 78 -5.69 -1.85 3.29
C ILE A 78 -7.02 -2.54 3.00
N ALA A 79 -7.80 -2.91 4.02
CA ALA A 79 -9.08 -3.58 3.83
C ALA A 79 -10.06 -2.72 3.01
N GLU A 80 -10.17 -1.43 3.33
CA GLU A 80 -11.01 -0.49 2.60
C GLU A 80 -10.48 -0.23 1.19
N GLY A 81 -9.16 -0.02 1.04
CA GLY A 81 -8.53 0.18 -0.26
C GLY A 81 -8.75 -0.99 -1.21
N LEU A 82 -8.62 -2.22 -0.71
CA LEU A 82 -8.89 -3.45 -1.46
C LEU A 82 -10.37 -3.56 -1.84
N ALA A 83 -11.30 -3.22 -0.94
CA ALA A 83 -12.74 -3.24 -1.22
C ALA A 83 -13.11 -2.27 -2.34
N ARG A 84 -12.63 -1.02 -2.26
CA ARG A 84 -12.84 0.01 -3.31
C ARG A 84 -12.25 -0.43 -4.65
N THR A 85 -11.05 -1.02 -4.62
CA THR A 85 -10.38 -1.54 -5.83
C THR A 85 -11.19 -2.69 -6.44
N LEU A 86 -11.64 -3.65 -5.63
CA LEU A 86 -12.46 -4.76 -6.13
C LEU A 86 -13.77 -4.27 -6.75
N ALA A 87 -14.42 -3.27 -6.14
CA ALA A 87 -15.62 -2.65 -6.68
C ALA A 87 -15.36 -2.04 -8.07
N SER A 88 -14.25 -1.33 -8.27
CA SER A 88 -13.93 -0.73 -9.57
C SER A 88 -13.73 -1.76 -10.70
N TYR A 89 -13.31 -3.00 -10.38
CA TYR A 89 -13.24 -4.10 -11.37
C TYR A 89 -14.60 -4.72 -11.70
N ARG A 90 -15.63 -4.53 -10.85
CA ARG A 90 -16.98 -5.06 -11.09
C ARG A 90 -17.87 -4.08 -11.86
N GLU A 91 -17.53 -2.80 -11.83
CA GLU A 91 -18.23 -1.72 -12.54
C GLU A 91 -17.73 -1.51 -13.98
N ALA A 92 -16.59 -2.13 -14.33
CA ALA A 92 -16.01 -2.14 -15.67
C ALA A 92 -16.51 -3.33 -16.51
#